data_AF-A0A9X3K5E6-F1
#
_entry.id   AF-A0A9X3K5E6-F1
#
_cell.length_a   1.000
_cell.length_b   1.000
_cell.length_c   1.000
_cell.angle_alpha   90.00
_cell.angle_beta   90.00
_cell.angle_gamma   90.00
#
_symmetry.space_group_name_H-M   'P 1'
#
loop_
_entity.id
_entity.type
_entity.pdbx_description
1 polymer ?
#
loop_
_entity_poly.entity_id
_entity_poly.type
_entity_poly.pdbx_seq_one_letter_code
_entity_poly.pdbx_strand_id
1 'polypeptide(L)'
;MKVKLGTYMAEDYFERLLELAASITTIADAEGSLDKREWKKAKEQQDAFKAEFKEIRDRFVDVLLSTPEGQGSAYEQVSSSIAEVYANCDPSWHRAVQYLSDELLPYLEKEAARNPRTRKLIKALPWALGAVAIIAYFMVRFLSATPIDHPLESKEGILERAAAVQKLLRYDDWMDTHVRKGGWLKGIMLWPIEPSENEVKGATEFAGIAYAANEFSVQRFGCSALARGYGDKPSKDELDYLSEMAEYLHQPNLAWKKPPIITLLDAAKAARKC
;
A
#
# COMPACT_ATOMS: atom_id res chain seq x y z
N MET A 1 21.75 9.15 -40.46
CA MET A 1 20.92 10.30 -40.91
C MET A 1 20.80 11.20 -39.69
N LYS A 2 21.47 12.37 -39.64
CA LYS A 2 21.48 13.21 -38.42
C LYS A 2 20.43 14.30 -38.53
N VAL A 3 19.38 14.24 -37.72
CA VAL A 3 18.33 15.25 -37.61
C VAL A 3 18.75 16.25 -36.54
N LYS A 4 18.76 17.55 -36.87
CA LYS A 4 19.08 18.61 -35.89
C LYS A 4 17.82 19.06 -35.15
N LEU A 5 17.62 18.60 -33.92
CA LEU A 5 16.64 19.15 -32.99
C LEU A 5 17.44 19.95 -31.96
N GLY A 6 17.10 21.23 -31.72
CA GLY A 6 17.91 22.23 -31.00
C GLY A 6 18.41 21.88 -29.58
N THR A 7 18.10 20.69 -29.07
CA THR A 7 18.62 20.11 -27.82
C THR A 7 19.11 18.69 -28.09
N TYR A 8 20.43 18.45 -27.90
CA TYR A 8 21.08 17.14 -28.09
C TYR A 8 20.33 15.95 -27.45
N MET A 9 19.69 16.15 -26.30
CA MET A 9 18.91 15.10 -25.61
C MET A 9 17.62 14.71 -26.36
N ALA A 10 17.02 15.62 -27.13
CA ALA A 10 15.80 15.34 -27.90
C ALA A 10 16.11 14.55 -29.18
N GLU A 11 17.32 14.71 -29.74
CA GLU A 11 17.79 13.94 -30.91
C GLU A 11 17.90 12.46 -30.58
N ASP A 12 18.52 12.11 -29.45
CA ASP A 12 18.70 10.71 -29.01
C ASP A 12 17.35 9.98 -28.83
N TYR A 13 16.36 10.67 -28.24
CA TYR A 13 15.02 10.10 -28.09
C TYR A 13 14.30 9.94 -29.43
N PHE A 14 14.45 10.89 -30.35
CA PHE A 14 13.82 10.83 -31.66
C PHE A 14 14.38 9.68 -32.51
N GLU A 15 15.71 9.50 -32.52
CA GLU A 15 16.36 8.36 -33.17
C GLU A 15 15.87 7.04 -32.58
N ARG A 16 15.78 6.94 -31.24
CA ARG A 16 15.28 5.73 -30.58
C ARG A 16 13.82 5.43 -30.90
N LEU A 17 12.97 6.45 -31.03
CA LEU A 17 11.58 6.28 -31.44
C LEU A 17 11.46 5.75 -32.87
N LEU A 18 12.31 6.23 -33.78
CA LEU A 18 12.39 5.71 -35.16
C LEU A 18 12.81 4.23 -35.20
N GLU A 19 13.83 3.85 -34.43
CA GLU A 19 14.28 2.45 -34.33
C GLU A 19 13.18 1.52 -33.80
N LEU A 20 12.47 1.95 -32.76
CA LEU A 20 11.37 1.20 -32.18
C LEU A 20 10.19 1.12 -33.14
N ALA A 21 9.84 2.20 -33.84
CA ALA A 21 8.80 2.18 -34.86
C ALA A 21 9.14 1.18 -35.97
N ALA A 22 10.39 1.17 -36.46
CA ALA A 22 10.84 0.21 -37.46
C ALA A 22 10.77 -1.23 -36.98
N SER A 23 11.15 -1.48 -35.72
CA SER A 23 11.05 -2.81 -35.11
C SER A 23 9.59 -3.28 -34.99
N ILE A 24 8.69 -2.39 -34.58
CA ILE A 24 7.25 -2.68 -34.44
C ILE A 24 6.62 -3.00 -35.80
N THR A 25 6.92 -2.20 -36.84
CA THR A 25 6.37 -2.40 -38.19
C THR A 25 6.96 -3.64 -38.85
N THR A 26 8.26 -3.91 -38.67
CA THR A 26 8.90 -5.13 -39.23
C THR A 26 8.26 -6.40 -38.67
N ILE A 27 7.98 -6.43 -37.36
CA ILE A 27 7.30 -7.58 -36.76
C ILE A 27 5.85 -7.66 -37.24
N ALA A 28 5.13 -6.54 -37.36
CA ALA A 28 3.76 -6.52 -37.89
C ALA A 28 3.69 -7.10 -39.31
N ASP A 29 4.65 -6.73 -40.15
CA ASP A 29 4.71 -7.16 -41.56
C ASP A 29 5.01 -8.65 -41.71
N ALA A 30 5.70 -9.23 -40.72
CA ALA A 30 6.03 -10.64 -40.69
C ALA A 30 4.86 -11.55 -40.25
N GLU A 31 3.73 -11.01 -39.76
CA GLU A 31 2.59 -11.79 -39.22
C GLU A 31 2.11 -12.89 -40.17
N GLY A 32 2.03 -12.59 -41.48
CA GLY A 32 1.57 -13.54 -42.50
C GLY A 32 2.60 -14.60 -42.91
N SER A 33 3.85 -14.47 -42.48
CA SER A 33 4.98 -15.33 -42.89
C SER A 33 5.47 -16.29 -41.80
N LEU A 34 5.08 -16.04 -40.55
CA LEU A 34 5.53 -16.80 -39.38
C LEU A 34 4.57 -17.93 -39.02
N ASP A 35 5.09 -19.00 -38.43
CA ASP A 35 4.25 -20.03 -37.85
C ASP A 35 3.52 -19.52 -36.58
N LYS A 36 2.51 -20.26 -36.09
CA LYS A 36 1.72 -19.84 -34.91
C LYS A 36 2.55 -19.65 -33.63
N ARG A 37 3.63 -20.41 -33.44
CA ARG A 37 4.48 -20.35 -32.24
C ARG A 37 5.47 -19.21 -32.32
N GLU A 38 6.04 -18.99 -33.50
CA GLU A 38 6.92 -17.88 -33.84
C GLU A 38 6.16 -16.55 -33.75
N TRP A 39 4.94 -16.49 -34.28
CA TRP A 39 4.09 -15.31 -34.17
C TRP A 39 3.78 -14.95 -32.72
N LYS A 40 3.51 -15.93 -31.84
CA LYS A 40 3.27 -15.64 -30.42
C LYS A 40 4.46 -14.94 -29.77
N LYS A 41 5.68 -15.42 -30.01
CA LYS A 41 6.91 -14.79 -29.48
C LYS A 41 7.16 -13.42 -30.09
N ALA A 42 6.98 -13.29 -31.40
CA ALA A 42 7.13 -12.02 -32.11
C ALA A 42 6.13 -10.98 -31.59
N LYS A 43 4.89 -11.39 -31.30
CA LYS A 43 3.86 -10.53 -30.72
C LYS A 43 4.21 -10.07 -29.30
N GLU A 44 4.70 -10.96 -28.43
CA GLU A 44 5.18 -10.57 -27.09
C GLU A 44 6.30 -9.53 -27.18
N GLN A 45 7.23 -9.70 -28.14
CA GLN A 45 8.29 -8.73 -28.41
C GLN A 45 7.75 -7.41 -29.00
N GLN A 46 6.76 -7.47 -29.89
CA GLN A 46 6.10 -6.30 -30.44
C GLN A 46 5.39 -5.49 -29.34
N ASP A 47 4.70 -6.17 -28.42
CA ASP A 47 4.02 -5.53 -27.29
C ASP A 47 5.03 -4.87 -26.34
N ALA A 48 6.19 -5.51 -26.11
CA ALA A 48 7.29 -4.90 -25.36
C ALA A 48 7.84 -3.65 -26.06
N PHE A 49 8.08 -3.69 -27.38
CA PHE A 49 8.52 -2.51 -28.14
C PHE A 49 7.47 -1.40 -28.16
N LYS A 50 6.17 -1.73 -28.23
CA LYS A 50 5.09 -0.74 -28.12
C LYS A 50 5.06 -0.09 -26.73
N ALA A 51 5.31 -0.85 -25.67
CA ALA A 51 5.40 -0.31 -24.31
C ALA A 51 6.61 0.63 -24.17
N GLU A 52 7.79 0.21 -24.65
CA GLU A 52 9.00 1.04 -24.67
C GLU A 52 8.82 2.30 -25.53
N PHE A 53 8.19 2.19 -26.70
CA PHE A 53 7.90 3.32 -27.58
C PHE A 53 7.03 4.36 -26.86
N LYS A 54 5.98 3.93 -26.15
CA LYS A 54 5.12 4.84 -25.36
C LYS A 54 5.91 5.56 -24.27
N GLU A 55 6.75 4.84 -23.53
CA GLU A 55 7.58 5.41 -22.48
C GLU A 55 8.56 6.45 -23.03
N ILE A 56 9.25 6.14 -24.12
CA ILE A 56 10.21 7.06 -24.75
C ILE A 56 9.48 8.26 -25.36
N ARG A 57 8.32 8.05 -25.99
CA ARG A 57 7.49 9.12 -26.53
C ARG A 57 7.10 10.10 -25.44
N ASP A 58 6.67 9.60 -24.28
CA ASP A 58 6.27 10.42 -23.15
C ASP A 58 7.45 11.27 -22.63
N ARG A 59 8.65 10.69 -22.54
CA ARG A 59 9.88 11.42 -22.15
C ARG A 59 10.30 12.44 -23.18
N PHE A 60 10.27 12.09 -24.47
CA PHE A 60 10.60 13.00 -25.57
C PHE A 60 9.70 14.24 -25.54
N VAL A 61 8.38 14.02 -25.47
CA VAL A 61 7.39 15.10 -25.40
C VAL A 61 7.58 15.95 -24.15
N ASP A 62 7.91 15.35 -23.00
CA ASP A 62 8.23 16.11 -21.79
C ASP A 62 9.43 17.01 -21.93
N VAL A 63 10.55 16.47 -22.44
CA VAL A 63 11.78 17.23 -22.64
C VAL A 63 11.51 18.38 -23.60
N LEU A 64 10.85 18.09 -24.71
CA LEU A 64 10.50 19.08 -25.72
C LEU A 64 9.61 20.19 -25.15
N LEU A 65 8.53 19.85 -24.44
CA LEU A 65 7.58 20.83 -23.89
C LEU A 65 8.06 21.49 -22.57
N SER A 66 9.21 21.07 -22.04
CA SER A 66 9.83 21.70 -20.87
C SER A 66 10.61 22.95 -21.22
N THR A 67 11.03 23.12 -22.48
CA THR A 67 11.73 24.31 -22.97
C THR A 67 10.75 25.39 -23.42
N PRO A 68 11.10 26.69 -23.30
CA PRO A 68 10.27 27.78 -23.81
C PRO A 68 9.99 27.67 -25.31
N GLU A 69 10.95 27.22 -26.10
CA GLU A 69 10.87 27.05 -27.56
C GLU A 69 9.87 25.96 -27.95
N GLY A 70 9.88 24.83 -27.22
CA GLY A 70 8.96 23.73 -27.48
C GLY A 70 7.52 24.03 -27.09
N GLN A 71 7.26 24.93 -26.12
CA GLN A 71 5.88 25.30 -25.75
C GLN A 71 5.12 26.01 -26.87
N GLY A 72 5.82 26.74 -27.75
CA GLY A 72 5.19 27.49 -28.85
C GLY A 72 5.26 26.80 -30.21
N SER A 73 6.25 25.94 -30.45
CA SER A 73 6.57 25.45 -31.80
C SER A 73 6.94 23.97 -31.89
N ALA A 74 6.77 23.19 -30.81
CA ALA A 74 7.13 21.76 -30.80
C ALA A 74 6.48 20.96 -31.92
N TYR A 75 5.19 21.18 -32.20
CA TYR A 75 4.48 20.47 -33.25
C TYR A 75 5.10 20.74 -34.63
N GLU A 76 5.31 22.01 -34.97
CA GLU A 76 5.89 22.41 -36.25
C GLU A 76 7.32 21.87 -36.41
N GLN A 77 8.15 21.97 -35.38
CA GLN A 77 9.52 21.43 -35.39
C GLN A 77 9.53 19.92 -35.62
N VAL A 78 8.77 19.15 -34.84
CA VAL A 78 8.75 17.69 -34.94
C VAL A 78 8.13 17.23 -36.26
N SER A 79 7.03 17.87 -36.70
CA SER A 79 6.40 17.54 -37.98
C SER A 79 7.34 17.81 -39.17
N SER A 80 8.10 18.91 -39.13
CA SER A 80 9.13 19.22 -40.13
C SER A 80 10.26 18.19 -40.12
N SER A 81 10.75 17.79 -38.94
CA SER A 81 11.79 16.76 -38.81
C SER A 81 11.32 15.40 -39.35
N ILE A 82 10.08 15.00 -39.07
CA ILE A 82 9.50 13.75 -39.60
C ILE A 82 9.38 13.84 -41.14
N ALA A 83 8.92 14.96 -41.68
CA ALA A 83 8.80 15.17 -43.12
C ALA A 83 10.18 15.14 -43.82
N GLU A 84 11.21 15.73 -43.21
CA GLU A 84 12.58 15.68 -43.72
C GLU A 84 13.15 14.26 -43.70
N VAL A 85 12.89 13.50 -42.63
CA VAL A 85 13.29 12.08 -42.58
C VAL A 85 12.55 11.28 -43.65
N TYR A 86 11.24 11.48 -43.81
CA TYR A 86 10.44 10.79 -44.82
C TYR A 86 10.94 11.05 -46.25
N ALA A 87 11.29 12.31 -46.56
CA ALA A 87 11.74 12.68 -47.91
C ALA A 87 13.11 12.11 -48.29
N ASN A 88 13.94 11.78 -47.29
CA ASN A 88 15.34 11.41 -47.49
C ASN A 88 15.65 9.96 -47.10
N CYS A 89 14.69 9.19 -46.59
CA CYS A 89 14.90 7.80 -46.18
C CYS A 89 14.58 6.81 -47.31
N ASP A 90 15.12 5.60 -47.20
CA ASP A 90 14.79 4.52 -48.13
C ASP A 90 13.31 4.10 -48.00
N PRO A 91 12.66 3.62 -49.08
CA PRO A 91 11.26 3.22 -49.05
C PRO A 91 10.91 2.15 -48.01
N SER A 92 11.89 1.34 -47.59
CA SER A 92 11.73 0.35 -46.52
C SER A 92 11.44 0.98 -45.15
N TRP A 93 11.83 2.23 -44.93
CA TRP A 93 11.61 2.97 -43.68
C TRP A 93 10.31 3.77 -43.66
N HIS A 94 9.63 3.95 -44.81
CA HIS A 94 8.41 4.77 -44.90
C HIS A 94 7.34 4.34 -43.90
N ARG A 95 7.11 3.03 -43.70
CA ARG A 95 6.14 2.54 -42.71
C ARG A 95 6.51 2.92 -41.28
N ALA A 96 7.78 2.83 -40.92
CA ALA A 96 8.27 3.20 -39.59
C ALA A 96 8.06 4.69 -39.33
N VAL A 97 8.37 5.54 -40.31
CA VAL A 97 8.20 6.99 -40.22
C VAL A 97 6.71 7.37 -40.17
N GLN A 98 5.86 6.70 -40.93
CA GLN A 98 4.40 6.87 -40.85
C GLN A 98 3.86 6.47 -39.48
N TYR A 99 4.26 5.30 -38.96
CA TYR A 99 3.87 4.85 -37.62
C TYR A 99 4.31 5.86 -36.54
N LEU A 100 5.54 6.37 -36.64
CA LEU A 100 6.02 7.42 -35.75
C LEU A 100 5.13 8.67 -35.83
N SER A 101 4.84 9.15 -37.04
CA SER A 101 3.98 10.32 -37.28
C SER A 101 2.60 10.14 -36.64
N ASP A 102 1.95 9.00 -36.91
CA ASP A 102 0.60 8.69 -36.47
C ASP A 102 0.48 8.56 -34.94
N GLU A 103 1.53 8.09 -34.26
CA GLU A 103 1.53 7.92 -32.80
C GLU A 103 2.11 9.12 -32.03
N LEU A 104 3.05 9.86 -32.61
CA LEU A 104 3.76 10.95 -31.94
C LEU A 104 3.05 12.30 -32.11
N LEU A 105 2.63 12.67 -33.33
CA LEU A 105 2.09 14.00 -33.60
C LEU A 105 0.76 14.25 -32.87
N PRO A 106 -0.25 13.35 -32.91
CA PRO A 106 -1.50 13.56 -32.18
C PRO A 106 -1.30 13.60 -30.66
N TYR A 107 -0.34 12.81 -30.17
CA TYR A 107 0.00 12.80 -28.75
C TYR A 107 0.68 14.11 -28.31
N LEU A 108 1.63 14.60 -29.11
CA LEU A 108 2.32 15.87 -28.88
C LEU A 108 1.33 17.05 -28.92
N GLU A 109 0.42 17.09 -29.89
CA GLU A 109 -0.61 18.13 -29.98
C GLU A 109 -1.49 18.15 -28.72
N LYS A 110 -1.95 16.97 -28.29
CA LYS A 110 -2.76 16.82 -27.08
C LYS A 110 -2.03 17.27 -25.81
N GLU A 111 -0.75 16.94 -25.68
CA GLU A 111 0.05 17.35 -24.52
C GLU A 111 0.47 18.83 -24.59
N ALA A 112 0.72 19.38 -25.78
CA ALA A 112 1.03 20.79 -25.98
C ALA A 112 -0.15 21.70 -25.64
N ALA A 113 -1.38 21.26 -25.91
CA ALA A 113 -2.60 21.99 -25.54
C ALA A 113 -2.83 22.08 -24.01
N ARG A 114 -2.13 21.26 -23.20
CA ARG A 114 -2.30 21.27 -21.75
C ARG A 114 -1.41 22.31 -21.09
N ASN A 115 -1.93 22.92 -20.02
CA ASN A 115 -1.15 23.84 -19.19
C ASN A 115 0.08 23.10 -18.57
N PRO A 116 1.29 23.69 -18.60
CA PRO A 116 2.48 23.11 -17.99
C PRO A 116 2.31 22.68 -16.53
N ARG A 117 1.51 23.44 -15.75
CA ARG A 117 1.24 23.12 -14.34
C ARG A 117 0.39 21.86 -14.18
N THR A 118 -0.64 21.69 -15.00
CA THR A 118 -1.51 20.51 -14.94
C THR A 118 -0.77 19.25 -15.36
N ARG A 119 0.14 19.34 -16.34
CA ARG A 119 0.99 18.21 -16.75
C ARG A 119 1.89 17.73 -15.62
N LYS A 120 2.54 18.64 -14.89
CA LYS A 120 3.35 18.30 -13.71
C LYS A 120 2.51 17.68 -12.59
N LEU A 121 1.31 18.22 -12.34
CA LEU A 121 0.42 17.71 -11.29
C LEU A 121 -0.03 16.27 -11.56
N ILE A 122 -0.49 15.96 -12.79
CA ILE A 122 -0.96 14.62 -13.16
C ILE A 122 0.15 13.58 -12.98
N LYS A 123 1.39 13.94 -13.32
CA LYS A 123 2.56 13.05 -13.15
C LYS A 123 2.95 12.87 -11.69
N ALA A 124 2.79 13.89 -10.87
CA ALA A 124 3.07 13.81 -9.44
C ALA A 124 1.95 13.10 -8.65
N LEU A 125 0.72 13.06 -9.17
CA LEU A 125 -0.45 12.51 -8.48
C LEU A 125 -0.26 11.08 -7.93
N PRO A 126 0.21 10.07 -8.70
CA PRO A 126 0.39 8.73 -8.16
C PRO A 126 1.41 8.69 -7.02
N TRP A 127 2.49 9.47 -7.13
CA TRP A 127 3.51 9.58 -6.08
C TRP A 127 2.96 10.27 -4.82
N ALA A 128 2.18 11.34 -5.00
CA ALA A 128 1.54 12.04 -3.89
C ALA A 128 0.53 11.14 -3.16
N LEU A 129 -0.31 10.41 -3.90
CA LEU A 129 -1.25 9.44 -3.33
C LEU A 129 -0.51 8.31 -2.59
N GLY A 130 0.57 7.80 -3.16
CA GLY A 130 1.44 6.81 -2.51
C GLY A 130 2.02 7.33 -1.20
N ALA A 131 2.53 8.57 -1.19
CA ALA A 131 3.05 9.20 0.02
C ALA A 131 1.98 9.40 1.09
N VAL A 132 0.78 9.85 0.71
CA VAL A 132 -0.36 9.99 1.64
C VAL A 132 -0.76 8.64 2.23
N ALA A 133 -0.79 7.58 1.42
CA ALA A 133 -1.10 6.23 1.91
C ALA A 133 -0.07 5.74 2.94
N ILE A 134 1.22 5.96 2.68
CA ILE A 134 2.30 5.63 3.63
C ILE A 134 2.13 6.42 4.93
N ILE A 135 1.90 7.73 4.84
CA ILE A 135 1.70 8.57 6.03
C ILE A 135 0.51 8.06 6.84
N ALA A 136 -0.63 7.81 6.19
CA ALA A 136 -1.83 7.29 6.86
C ALA A 136 -1.56 5.94 7.54
N TYR A 137 -0.84 5.04 6.86
CA TYR A 137 -0.44 3.75 7.41
C TYR A 137 0.40 3.89 8.69
N PHE A 138 1.37 4.81 8.73
CA PHE A 138 2.12 5.10 9.95
C PHE A 138 1.29 5.84 11.00
N MET A 139 0.39 6.76 10.62
CA MET A 139 -0.50 7.44 11.58
C MET A 139 -1.38 6.44 12.33
N VAL A 140 -1.92 5.42 11.64
CA VAL A 140 -2.68 4.34 12.29
C VAL A 140 -1.84 3.67 13.38
N ARG A 141 -0.53 3.51 13.18
CA ARG A 141 0.37 2.93 14.20
C ARG A 141 0.48 3.75 15.46
N PHE A 142 0.52 5.07 15.34
CA PHE A 142 0.59 5.97 16.49
C PHE A 142 -0.77 6.13 17.18
N LEU A 143 -1.86 6.24 16.41
CA LEU A 143 -3.21 6.40 16.96
C LEU A 143 -3.75 5.12 17.62
N SER A 144 -3.28 3.94 17.17
CA SER A 144 -3.69 2.66 17.74
C SER A 144 -2.81 2.22 18.91
N ALA A 145 -1.86 3.03 19.37
CA ALA A 145 -1.03 2.72 20.52
C ALA A 145 -1.82 2.97 21.82
N THR A 146 -1.85 1.97 22.69
CA THR A 146 -2.37 2.08 24.06
C THR A 146 -1.20 2.39 24.98
N PRO A 147 -1.09 3.63 25.52
CA PRO A 147 -0.05 3.96 26.47
C PRO A 147 -0.23 3.17 27.77
N ILE A 148 0.88 2.70 28.36
CA ILE A 148 0.91 2.03 29.66
C ILE A 148 1.81 2.87 30.57
N ASP A 149 1.26 4.00 31.01
CA ASP A 149 2.04 5.04 31.70
C ASP A 149 1.72 5.11 33.19
N HIS A 150 0.55 4.59 33.60
CA HIS A 150 0.07 4.68 34.97
C HIS A 150 0.38 3.43 35.80
N PRO A 151 0.57 3.56 37.13
CA PRO A 151 0.80 2.43 38.01
C PRO A 151 -0.43 1.52 38.11
N LEU A 152 -0.20 0.22 38.31
CA LEU A 152 -1.24 -0.82 38.30
C LEU A 152 -2.32 -0.62 39.38
N GLU A 153 -1.99 0.04 40.49
CA GLU A 153 -2.90 0.27 41.60
C GLU A 153 -3.89 1.42 41.34
N SER A 154 -3.63 2.24 40.31
CA SER A 154 -4.49 3.34 39.91
C SER A 154 -5.63 2.88 38.99
N LYS A 155 -6.72 3.65 38.96
CA LYS A 155 -7.85 3.37 38.06
C LYS A 155 -7.37 3.42 36.59
N GLU A 156 -6.62 4.46 36.27
CA GLU A 156 -6.10 4.73 34.93
C GLU A 156 -5.18 3.59 34.49
N GLY A 157 -4.27 3.14 35.36
CA GLY A 157 -3.35 2.04 35.05
C GLY A 157 -4.04 0.68 34.85
N ILE A 158 -5.16 0.41 35.54
CA ILE A 158 -5.99 -0.78 35.30
C ILE A 158 -6.68 -0.69 33.94
N LEU A 159 -7.25 0.47 33.60
CA LEU A 159 -7.94 0.70 32.32
C LEU A 159 -6.98 0.58 31.13
N GLU A 160 -5.79 1.17 31.22
CA GLU A 160 -4.74 1.07 30.19
C GLU A 160 -4.37 -0.38 29.89
N ARG A 161 -4.18 -1.19 30.93
CA ARG A 161 -3.83 -2.60 30.80
C ARG A 161 -5.00 -3.46 30.31
N ALA A 162 -6.23 -3.13 30.72
CA ALA A 162 -7.44 -3.74 30.18
C ALA A 162 -7.58 -3.46 28.67
N ALA A 163 -7.32 -2.22 28.23
CA ALA A 163 -7.33 -1.83 26.82
C ALA A 163 -6.21 -2.53 26.02
N ALA A 164 -5.05 -2.73 26.64
CA ALA A 164 -3.95 -3.49 26.05
C ALA A 164 -4.32 -4.97 25.83
N VAL A 165 -5.02 -5.61 26.79
CA VAL A 165 -5.57 -6.96 26.61
C VAL A 165 -6.54 -6.98 25.44
N GLN A 166 -7.52 -6.08 25.39
CA GLN A 166 -8.49 -6.05 24.28
C GLN A 166 -7.81 -5.88 22.92
N LYS A 167 -6.79 -5.01 22.84
CA LYS A 167 -6.00 -4.85 21.62
C LYS A 167 -5.27 -6.14 21.25
N LEU A 168 -4.63 -6.81 22.22
CA LEU A 168 -3.91 -8.06 22.01
C LEU A 168 -4.83 -9.19 21.55
N LEU A 169 -5.99 -9.37 22.20
CA LEU A 169 -7.00 -10.36 21.84
C LEU A 169 -7.53 -10.13 20.43
N ARG A 170 -7.87 -8.87 20.10
CA ARG A 170 -8.33 -8.49 18.75
C ARG A 170 -7.24 -8.70 17.69
N TYR A 171 -5.99 -8.39 18.00
CA TYR A 171 -4.88 -8.62 17.09
C TYR A 171 -4.65 -10.11 16.83
N ASP A 172 -4.69 -10.95 17.87
CA ASP A 172 -4.54 -12.42 17.72
C ASP A 172 -5.70 -13.02 16.92
N ASP A 173 -6.94 -12.57 17.16
CA ASP A 173 -8.12 -12.96 16.38
C ASP A 173 -7.96 -12.60 14.88
N TRP A 174 -7.47 -11.39 14.57
CA TRP A 174 -7.27 -10.95 13.18
C TRP A 174 -6.05 -11.60 12.50
N MET A 175 -5.00 -11.88 13.27
CA MET A 175 -3.82 -12.60 12.79
C MET A 175 -4.12 -14.08 12.54
N ASP A 176 -5.18 -14.61 13.16
CA ASP A 176 -5.70 -15.96 13.00
C ASP A 176 -4.57 -16.99 13.11
N THR A 177 -4.01 -17.10 14.32
CA THR A 177 -2.96 -18.08 14.68
C THR A 177 -3.39 -19.55 14.48
N HIS A 178 -4.64 -19.80 14.06
CA HIS A 178 -5.17 -21.12 13.70
C HIS A 178 -4.94 -21.52 12.24
N VAL A 179 -4.60 -20.59 11.34
CA VAL A 179 -4.24 -20.92 9.96
C VAL A 179 -2.77 -20.59 9.74
N ARG A 180 -1.95 -21.64 9.71
CA ARG A 180 -0.46 -21.67 9.54
C ARG A 180 0.08 -21.03 8.24
N LYS A 181 -0.70 -20.14 7.59
CA LYS A 181 -0.39 -19.39 6.37
C LYS A 181 -0.83 -17.92 6.49
N GLY A 182 -0.54 -17.27 7.62
CA GLY A 182 -0.50 -15.80 7.67
C GLY A 182 0.62 -15.30 6.75
N GLY A 183 0.32 -15.09 5.48
CA GLY A 183 1.31 -14.62 4.50
C GLY A 183 1.87 -13.25 4.89
N TRP A 184 3.07 -12.94 4.41
CA TRP A 184 3.75 -11.64 4.60
C TRP A 184 2.84 -10.42 4.39
N LEU A 185 1.82 -10.53 3.52
CA LEU A 185 0.79 -9.52 3.29
C LEU A 185 -0.05 -9.20 4.53
N LYS A 186 -0.47 -10.21 5.32
CA LYS A 186 -1.18 -9.98 6.59
C LYS A 186 -0.27 -9.25 7.60
N GLY A 187 1.00 -9.64 7.65
CA GLY A 187 2.00 -8.98 8.49
C GLY A 187 2.13 -7.50 8.17
N ILE A 188 2.24 -7.12 6.90
CA ILE A 188 2.25 -5.71 6.51
C ILE A 188 0.89 -5.06 6.82
N MET A 189 -0.23 -5.68 6.48
CA MET A 189 -1.54 -5.05 6.68
C MET A 189 -1.86 -4.77 8.15
N LEU A 190 -1.42 -5.63 9.06
CA LEU A 190 -1.74 -5.58 10.48
C LEU A 190 -0.61 -5.00 11.34
N TRP A 191 0.59 -4.77 10.80
CA TRP A 191 1.69 -4.14 11.53
C TRP A 191 1.30 -2.80 12.20
N PRO A 192 0.49 -1.92 11.60
CA PRO A 192 0.08 -0.68 12.27
C PRO A 192 -0.69 -0.89 13.57
N ILE A 193 -1.37 -2.03 13.73
CA ILE A 193 -2.18 -2.31 14.93
C ILE A 193 -1.52 -3.36 15.82
N GLU A 194 -0.32 -3.80 15.47
CA GLU A 194 0.45 -4.78 16.23
C GLU A 194 0.70 -4.25 17.66
N PRO A 195 0.39 -5.05 18.69
CA PRO A 195 0.74 -4.75 20.07
C PRO A 195 2.26 -4.60 20.24
N SER A 196 2.69 -3.49 20.82
CA SER A 196 4.07 -3.28 21.27
C SER A 196 4.41 -4.15 22.48
N GLU A 197 5.70 -4.32 22.77
CA GLU A 197 6.16 -5.07 23.94
C GLU A 197 5.58 -4.54 25.26
N ASN A 198 5.43 -3.22 25.39
CA ASN A 198 4.81 -2.59 26.56
C ASN A 198 3.33 -2.95 26.67
N GLU A 199 2.60 -2.97 25.56
CA GLU A 199 1.19 -3.38 25.52
C GLU A 199 1.04 -4.87 25.84
N VAL A 200 1.94 -5.73 25.32
CA VAL A 200 1.97 -7.16 25.66
C VAL A 200 2.25 -7.38 27.14
N LYS A 201 3.21 -6.64 27.71
CA LYS A 201 3.51 -6.68 29.14
C LYS A 201 2.32 -6.21 29.99
N GLY A 202 1.74 -5.06 29.65
CA GLY A 202 0.55 -4.54 30.31
C GLY A 202 -0.63 -5.50 30.25
N ALA A 203 -0.83 -6.14 29.09
CA ALA A 203 -1.83 -7.18 28.90
C ALA A 203 -1.58 -8.41 29.80
N THR A 204 -0.32 -8.82 29.93
CA THR A 204 0.08 -9.91 30.83
C THR A 204 -0.15 -9.55 32.31
N GLU A 205 0.16 -8.31 32.71
CA GLU A 205 -0.12 -7.81 34.06
C GLU A 205 -1.62 -7.82 34.36
N PHE A 206 -2.46 -7.40 33.41
CA PHE A 206 -3.93 -7.48 33.54
C PHE A 206 -4.42 -8.92 33.67
N ALA A 207 -3.92 -9.83 32.84
CA ALA A 207 -4.31 -11.24 32.90
C ALA A 207 -3.98 -11.85 34.27
N GLY A 208 -2.80 -11.54 34.81
CA GLY A 208 -2.40 -11.99 36.16
C GLY A 208 -3.36 -11.53 37.26
N ILE A 209 -3.73 -10.24 37.28
CA ILE A 209 -4.68 -9.72 38.28
C ILE A 209 -6.10 -10.24 38.07
N ALA A 210 -6.53 -10.45 36.81
CA ALA A 210 -7.83 -10.99 36.48
C ALA A 210 -7.97 -12.43 36.98
N TYR A 211 -6.97 -13.29 36.73
CA TYR A 211 -7.00 -14.67 37.23
C TYR A 211 -6.93 -14.75 38.75
N ALA A 212 -6.16 -13.87 39.40
CA ALA A 212 -6.16 -13.78 40.86
C ALA A 212 -7.54 -13.36 41.41
N ALA A 213 -8.22 -12.42 40.74
CA ALA A 213 -9.57 -12.01 41.08
C ALA A 213 -10.59 -13.16 40.88
N ASN A 214 -10.44 -13.99 39.84
CA ASN A 214 -11.24 -15.20 39.65
C ASN A 214 -11.06 -16.17 40.82
N GLU A 215 -9.81 -16.51 41.14
CA GLU A 215 -9.47 -17.48 42.19
C GLU A 215 -10.03 -17.03 43.55
N PHE A 216 -9.84 -15.75 43.90
CA PHE A 216 -10.41 -15.18 45.11
C PHE A 216 -11.94 -15.22 45.09
N SER A 217 -12.57 -14.98 43.94
CA SER A 217 -14.02 -15.00 43.81
C SER A 217 -14.63 -16.39 43.96
N VAL A 218 -13.94 -17.41 43.44
CA VAL A 218 -14.28 -18.83 43.64
C VAL A 218 -14.19 -19.20 45.12
N GLN A 219 -13.05 -18.90 45.77
CA GLN A 219 -12.82 -19.26 47.16
C GLN A 219 -13.77 -18.55 48.14
N ARG A 220 -14.07 -17.27 47.90
CA ARG A 220 -14.80 -16.44 48.86
C ARG A 220 -16.31 -16.36 48.62
N PHE A 221 -16.73 -16.43 47.35
CA PHE A 221 -18.12 -16.22 46.94
C PHE A 221 -18.74 -17.41 46.21
N GLY A 222 -18.01 -18.52 46.02
CA GLY A 222 -18.54 -19.73 45.40
C GLY A 222 -18.78 -19.61 43.90
N CYS A 223 -18.11 -18.67 43.23
CA CYS A 223 -18.18 -18.51 41.78
C CYS A 223 -17.65 -19.76 41.04
N SER A 224 -18.06 -19.95 39.80
CA SER A 224 -17.56 -21.06 38.97
C SER A 224 -16.07 -20.87 38.63
N ALA A 225 -15.28 -21.91 38.85
CA ALA A 225 -13.86 -21.92 38.50
C ALA A 225 -13.65 -21.81 36.98
N LEU A 226 -12.61 -21.08 36.59
CA LEU A 226 -12.19 -20.98 35.20
C LEU A 226 -11.50 -22.28 34.76
N ALA A 227 -11.95 -22.87 33.65
CA ALA A 227 -11.31 -24.02 33.06
C ALA A 227 -10.00 -23.59 32.38
N ARG A 228 -8.87 -23.86 33.03
CA ARG A 228 -7.56 -23.54 32.48
C ARG A 228 -7.25 -24.41 31.26
N GLY A 229 -6.69 -23.80 30.21
CA GLY A 229 -6.20 -24.53 29.05
C GLY A 229 -5.06 -25.51 29.38
N TYR A 230 -4.76 -26.41 28.45
CA TYR A 230 -3.63 -27.34 28.56
C TYR A 230 -2.44 -26.81 27.73
N GLY A 231 -1.29 -26.58 28.37
CA GLY A 231 -0.05 -26.11 27.72
C GLY A 231 0.18 -24.59 27.83
N ASP A 232 0.93 -24.03 26.88
CA ASP A 232 1.40 -22.62 26.90
C ASP A 232 0.40 -21.61 26.31
N LYS A 233 -0.81 -22.04 25.92
CA LYS A 233 -1.82 -21.18 25.31
C LYS A 233 -3.07 -21.07 26.17
N PRO A 234 -3.62 -19.86 26.38
CA PRO A 234 -4.89 -19.69 27.07
C PRO A 234 -6.02 -20.37 26.29
N SER A 235 -6.96 -20.98 27.02
CA SER A 235 -8.18 -21.56 26.47
C SER A 235 -9.12 -20.46 25.96
N LYS A 236 -10.10 -20.82 25.12
CA LYS A 236 -11.15 -19.88 24.71
C LYS A 236 -11.89 -19.30 25.90
N ASP A 237 -12.20 -20.12 26.90
CA ASP A 237 -12.87 -19.67 28.13
C ASP A 237 -12.02 -18.65 28.91
N GLU A 238 -10.69 -18.80 28.90
CA GLU A 238 -9.74 -17.86 29.49
C GLU A 238 -9.71 -16.53 28.71
N LEU A 239 -9.69 -16.58 27.37
CA LEU A 239 -9.72 -15.39 26.51
C LEU A 239 -11.05 -14.63 26.64
N ASP A 240 -12.18 -15.35 26.63
CA ASP A 240 -13.52 -14.79 26.80
C ASP A 240 -13.65 -14.11 28.18
N TYR A 241 -13.15 -14.76 29.24
CA TYR A 241 -13.12 -14.19 30.59
C TYR A 241 -12.32 -12.88 30.66
N LEU A 242 -11.13 -12.84 30.07
CA LEU A 242 -10.31 -11.62 30.03
C LEU A 242 -10.99 -10.50 29.22
N SER A 243 -11.64 -10.84 28.11
CA SER A 243 -12.40 -9.87 27.30
C SER A 243 -13.57 -9.29 28.09
N GLU A 244 -14.40 -10.14 28.71
CA GLU A 244 -15.56 -9.72 29.49
C GLU A 244 -15.18 -8.84 30.69
N MET A 245 -14.09 -9.20 31.39
CA MET A 245 -13.56 -8.35 32.47
C MET A 245 -13.10 -6.99 31.95
N ALA A 246 -12.35 -6.97 30.84
CA ALA A 246 -11.87 -5.71 30.26
C ALA A 246 -13.04 -4.84 29.78
N GLU A 247 -14.06 -5.43 29.15
CA GLU A 247 -15.29 -4.73 28.72
C GLU A 247 -16.07 -4.16 29.89
N TYR A 248 -16.22 -4.93 30.97
CA TYR A 248 -16.90 -4.48 32.18
C TYR A 248 -16.24 -3.22 32.75
N LEU A 249 -14.90 -3.19 32.82
CA LEU A 249 -14.15 -2.06 33.37
C LEU A 249 -14.27 -0.79 32.53
N HIS A 250 -14.53 -0.91 31.23
CA HIS A 250 -14.73 0.22 30.31
C HIS A 250 -16.16 0.76 30.27
N GLN A 251 -17.10 0.19 31.04
CA GLN A 251 -18.47 0.70 31.07
C GLN A 251 -18.51 2.15 31.59
N PRO A 252 -19.16 3.09 30.88
CA PRO A 252 -19.12 4.51 31.22
C PRO A 252 -19.78 4.82 32.57
N ASN A 253 -20.70 3.97 33.02
CA ASN A 253 -21.46 4.13 34.25
C ASN A 253 -20.90 3.30 35.42
N LEU A 254 -19.71 2.70 35.27
CA LEU A 254 -19.11 1.88 36.33
C LEU A 254 -18.69 2.75 37.53
N ALA A 255 -19.26 2.45 38.69
CA ALA A 255 -18.87 3.07 39.94
C ALA A 255 -17.58 2.42 40.50
N TRP A 256 -16.45 3.11 40.30
CA TRP A 256 -15.15 2.63 40.78
C TRP A 256 -15.04 2.67 42.30
N LYS A 257 -14.65 1.54 42.90
CA LYS A 257 -14.40 1.41 44.34
C LYS A 257 -12.98 1.89 44.69
N LYS A 258 -12.77 2.26 45.96
CA LYS A 258 -11.44 2.58 46.52
C LYS A 258 -11.02 1.51 47.53
N PRO A 259 -9.87 0.84 47.37
CA PRO A 259 -8.93 0.93 46.23
C PRO A 259 -9.51 0.38 44.91
N PRO A 260 -9.04 0.87 43.74
CA PRO A 260 -9.53 0.48 42.41
C PRO A 260 -9.58 -1.03 42.16
N ILE A 261 -8.63 -1.77 42.75
CA ILE A 261 -8.51 -3.22 42.64
C ILE A 261 -9.76 -3.97 43.15
N ILE A 262 -10.55 -3.39 44.06
CA ILE A 262 -11.80 -4.02 44.51
C ILE A 262 -12.82 -4.09 43.36
N THR A 263 -12.80 -3.13 42.44
CA THR A 263 -13.68 -3.11 41.27
C THR A 263 -13.40 -4.31 40.34
N LEU A 264 -12.17 -4.84 40.33
CA LEU A 264 -11.84 -6.05 39.59
C LEU A 264 -12.57 -7.28 40.13
N LEU A 265 -12.86 -7.34 41.44
CA LEU A 265 -13.64 -8.44 42.01
C LEU A 265 -15.09 -8.40 41.54
N ASP A 266 -15.68 -7.21 41.43
CA ASP A 266 -17.03 -7.06 40.87
C ASP A 266 -17.04 -7.42 39.38
N ALA A 267 -16.00 -7.03 38.64
CA ALA A 267 -15.84 -7.42 37.23
C ALA A 267 -15.68 -8.94 37.06
N ALA A 268 -14.87 -9.58 37.90
CA ALA A 268 -14.66 -11.02 37.88
C ALA A 268 -15.96 -11.79 38.21
N LYS A 269 -16.73 -11.27 39.16
CA LYS A 269 -18.07 -11.76 39.50
C LYS A 269 -19.03 -11.66 38.32
N ALA A 270 -19.15 -10.46 37.76
CA ALA A 270 -20.01 -10.20 36.60
C ALA A 270 -19.68 -11.12 35.42
N ALA A 271 -18.40 -11.27 35.06
CA ALA A 271 -17.93 -12.16 33.99
C ALA A 271 -18.26 -13.65 34.27
N ARG A 272 -18.31 -14.07 35.53
CA ARG A 272 -18.68 -15.45 35.91
C ARG A 272 -20.15 -15.63 36.29
N LYS A 273 -20.96 -14.57 36.16
CA LYS A 273 -22.39 -14.53 36.51
C LYS A 273 -22.64 -14.95 37.97
N CYS A 274 -21.79 -14.44 38.85
CA CYS A 274 -21.91 -14.38 40.31
C CYS A 274 -21.61 -12.92 40.75
#